data_AF-A0AA90TKP4-F1
#
_entry.id   AF-A0AA90TKP4-F1
#
_cell.length_a   1.000
_cell.length_b   1.000
_cell.length_c   1.000
_cell.angle_alpha   90.00
_cell.angle_beta   90.00
_cell.angle_gamma   90.00
#
_symmetry.space_group_name_H-M   'P 1'
#
loop_
_entity.id
_entity.type
_entity.pdbx_description
1 polymer ?
#
loop_
_entity_poly.entity_id
_entity_poly.type
_entity_poly.pdbx_seq_one_letter_code
_entity_poly.pdbx_strand_id
1 'polypeptide(L)'
;MKIKSIHIYSHDGQRRDLQFRVDGLNVITGRSSTGKSALSEIIEYCMGRSTFNVPEGIIRDKVAWFAVIYQFPKEQVLIAKPTPTAGGVSCSTAMQRRGSQLNTPDFKELAVNTDDDAVVALLSRLLGIPENRTD
;
A
#
# COMPACT_ATOMS: atom_id res chain seq x y z
N MET A 1 -2.95 14.42 -0.21
CA MET A 1 -2.54 13.10 0.32
C MET A 1 -1.02 13.07 0.40
N LYS A 2 -0.44 12.58 1.49
CA LYS A 2 1.00 12.36 1.64
C LYS A 2 1.26 10.92 2.07
N ILE A 3 2.41 10.35 1.72
CA ILE A 3 2.79 9.00 2.16
C ILE A 3 3.48 9.15 3.52
N LYS A 4 2.93 8.49 4.55
CA LYS A 4 3.50 8.49 5.90
C LYS A 4 4.48 7.34 6.08
N SER A 5 4.09 6.14 5.67
CA SER A 5 4.91 4.95 5.84
C SER A 5 4.54 3.83 4.88
N ILE A 6 5.51 2.97 4.59
CA ILE A 6 5.35 1.69 3.89
C ILE A 6 5.73 0.57 4.87
N HIS A 7 4.96 -0.51 4.86
CA HIS A 7 5.16 -1.67 5.71
C HIS A 7 5.11 -2.93 4.86
N ILE A 8 6.10 -3.80 5.02
CA ILE A 8 6.24 -5.03 4.23
C ILE A 8 6.28 -6.20 5.20
N TYR A 9 5.39 -7.16 4.99
CA TYR A 9 5.20 -8.30 5.89
C TYR A 9 5.56 -9.59 5.19
N SER A 10 6.45 -10.38 5.76
CA SER A 10 6.79 -11.70 5.22
C SER A 10 5.84 -12.79 5.71
N HIS A 11 5.86 -13.94 5.03
CA HIS A 11 5.03 -15.10 5.40
C HIS A 11 5.32 -15.66 6.80
N ASP A 12 6.52 -15.43 7.35
CA ASP A 12 6.91 -15.84 8.71
C ASP A 12 6.58 -14.77 9.77
N GLY A 13 5.88 -13.70 9.40
CA GLY A 13 5.41 -12.66 10.31
C GLY A 13 6.42 -11.55 10.59
N GLN A 14 7.62 -11.57 10.00
CA GLN A 14 8.56 -10.45 10.10
C GLN A 14 8.00 -9.22 9.36
N ARG A 15 8.33 -8.03 9.87
CA ARG A 15 7.91 -6.75 9.30
C ARG A 15 9.11 -5.85 9.04
N ARG A 16 9.12 -5.19 7.88
CA ARG A 16 10.04 -4.09 7.58
C ARG A 16 9.24 -2.81 7.38
N ASP A 17 9.68 -1.76 8.06
CA ASP A 17 9.01 -0.47 8.08
C ASP A 17 9.89 0.60 7.42
N LEU A 18 9.29 1.41 6.55
CA LEU A 18 9.91 2.59 5.96
C LEU A 18 9.06 3.81 6.33
N GLN A 19 9.64 4.73 7.10
CA GLN A 19 8.99 5.96 7.54
C GLN A 19 9.40 7.13 6.64
N PHE A 20 8.42 7.93 6.23
CA PHE A 20 8.63 9.14 5.45
C PHE A 20 8.42 10.38 6.30
N ARG A 21 9.13 11.46 5.97
CA ARG A 21 8.79 12.79 6.46
C ARG A 21 7.54 13.27 5.72
N VAL A 22 6.46 13.49 6.45
CA VAL A 22 5.22 14.04 5.86
C VAL A 22 5.38 15.50 5.46
N ASP A 23 6.41 16.19 5.94
CA ASP A 23 6.74 17.55 5.52
C ASP A 23 8.15 17.59 4.92
N GLY A 24 8.27 18.30 3.81
CA GLY A 24 9.53 18.43 3.07
C GLY A 24 9.77 17.32 2.03
N LEU A 25 11.01 17.29 1.52
CA LEU A 25 11.46 16.36 0.48
C LEU A 25 12.04 15.08 1.09
N ASN A 26 11.59 13.92 0.61
CA ASN A 26 12.22 12.63 0.88
C ASN A 26 13.05 12.21 -0.33
N VAL A 27 14.35 11.93 -0.14
CA VAL A 27 15.26 11.47 -1.20
C VAL A 27 15.64 10.01 -0.95
N ILE A 28 15.26 9.12 -1.86
CA ILE A 28 15.58 7.70 -1.80
C ILE A 28 16.76 7.42 -2.73
N THR A 29 17.92 7.11 -2.16
CA THR A 29 19.15 6.81 -2.91
C THR A 29 19.53 5.34 -2.81
N GLY A 30 20.35 4.86 -3.75
CA GLY A 30 20.82 3.48 -3.81
C GLY A 30 21.29 3.11 -5.20
N ARG A 31 22.15 2.09 -5.32
CA ARG A 31 22.64 1.57 -6.60
C ARG A 31 21.48 1.11 -7.50
N SER A 32 21.68 1.05 -8.81
CA SER A 32 20.67 0.43 -9.70
C SER A 32 20.28 -0.97 -9.21
N SER A 33 19.03 -1.37 -9.45
CA SER A 33 18.48 -2.68 -9.11
C SER A 33 18.45 -3.03 -7.61
N THR A 34 18.50 -2.04 -6.71
CA THR A 34 18.39 -2.28 -5.24
C THR A 34 16.98 -2.08 -4.68
N GLY A 35 15.93 -2.19 -5.52
CA GLY A 35 14.54 -2.13 -5.07
C GLY A 35 13.95 -0.72 -4.90
N LYS A 36 14.62 0.34 -5.38
CA LYS A 36 14.06 1.71 -5.36
C LYS A 36 12.72 1.81 -6.11
N SER A 37 12.66 1.24 -7.32
CA SER A 37 11.42 1.23 -8.12
C SER A 37 10.30 0.43 -7.45
N ALA A 38 10.64 -0.61 -6.67
CA ALA A 38 9.66 -1.41 -5.94
C ALA A 38 8.85 -0.56 -4.94
N LEU A 39 9.42 0.51 -4.40
CA LEU A 39 8.68 1.40 -3.50
C LEU A 39 7.53 2.11 -4.22
N SER A 40 7.74 2.59 -5.45
CA SER A 40 6.68 3.20 -6.26
C SER A 40 5.59 2.18 -6.59
N GLU A 41 5.99 0.97 -6.99
CA GLU A 41 5.04 -0.10 -7.30
C GLU A 41 4.20 -0.51 -6.09
N ILE A 42 4.80 -0.56 -4.88
CA ILE A 42 4.06 -0.83 -3.64
C ILE A 42 3.03 0.26 -3.35
N ILE A 43 3.41 1.53 -3.55
CA ILE A 43 2.52 2.68 -3.35
C ILE A 43 1.34 2.58 -4.31
N GLU A 44 1.58 2.36 -5.60
CA GLU A 44 0.52 2.25 -6.61
C GLU A 44 -0.36 1.03 -6.40
N TYR A 45 0.24 -0.10 -6.03
CA TYR A 45 -0.50 -1.31 -5.69
C TYR A 45 -1.51 -1.04 -4.56
N CYS A 46 -1.06 -0.40 -3.47
CA CYS A 46 -1.92 -0.04 -2.35
C CYS A 46 -2.86 1.16 -2.63
N MET A 47 -2.79 1.81 -3.80
CA MET A 47 -3.77 2.81 -4.24
C MET A 47 -4.96 2.19 -5.00
N GLY A 48 -5.05 0.86 -5.07
CA GLY A 48 -6.13 0.14 -5.74
C GLY A 48 -5.78 -0.35 -7.14
N ARG A 49 -4.49 -0.41 -7.50
CA ARG A 49 -4.06 -1.09 -8.73
C ARG A 49 -4.20 -2.60 -8.55
N SER A 50 -4.92 -3.26 -9.45
CA SER A 50 -5.09 -4.71 -9.43
C SER A 50 -3.86 -5.45 -9.93
N THR A 51 -3.19 -4.94 -10.97
CA THR A 51 -1.95 -5.50 -11.51
C THR A 51 -0.83 -5.46 -10.48
N PHE A 52 -0.15 -6.58 -10.29
CA PHE A 52 0.97 -6.73 -9.37
C PHE A 52 2.30 -6.55 -10.10
N ASN A 53 2.84 -5.33 -10.06
CA ASN A 53 4.07 -4.94 -10.74
C ASN A 53 5.30 -4.91 -9.81
N VAL A 54 5.14 -5.27 -8.54
CA VAL A 54 6.28 -5.33 -7.62
C VAL A 54 7.28 -6.38 -8.16
N PRO A 55 8.56 -6.02 -8.35
CA PRO A 55 9.51 -6.86 -9.09
C PRO A 55 9.57 -8.32 -8.62
N GLU A 56 9.64 -9.24 -9.58
CA GLU A 56 9.72 -10.69 -9.34
C GLU A 56 11.00 -11.10 -8.58
N GLY A 57 10.96 -12.32 -8.01
CA GLY A 57 12.05 -12.89 -7.20
C GLY A 57 11.81 -12.73 -5.71
N ILE A 58 12.86 -12.40 -4.95
CA ILE A 58 12.88 -12.46 -3.47
C ILE A 58 11.70 -11.70 -2.83
N ILE A 59 11.30 -10.55 -3.37
CA ILE A 59 10.19 -9.77 -2.80
C ILE A 59 8.88 -10.56 -2.94
N ARG A 60 8.55 -11.01 -4.14
CA ARG A 60 7.32 -11.77 -4.40
C ARG A 60 7.27 -13.09 -3.61
N ASP A 61 8.40 -13.77 -3.47
CA ASP A 61 8.46 -15.09 -2.81
C ASP A 61 8.47 -15.01 -1.28
N LYS A 62 8.86 -13.87 -0.71
CA LYS A 62 9.03 -13.71 0.75
C LYS A 62 7.96 -12.84 1.38
N VAL A 63 7.29 -11.99 0.62
CA VAL A 63 6.32 -11.02 1.14
C VAL A 63 4.91 -11.58 1.02
N ALA A 64 4.19 -11.57 2.13
CA ALA A 64 2.78 -11.91 2.22
C ALA A 64 1.87 -10.71 1.99
N TRP A 65 2.26 -9.53 2.52
CA TRP A 65 1.46 -8.30 2.44
C TRP A 65 2.33 -7.06 2.28
N PHE A 66 1.76 -6.08 1.59
CA PHE A 66 2.27 -4.72 1.50
C PHE A 66 1.23 -3.79 2.13
N ALA A 67 1.66 -2.80 2.91
CA ALA A 67 0.77 -1.77 3.42
C ALA A 67 1.36 -0.38 3.30
N VAL A 68 0.51 0.60 3.04
CA VAL A 68 0.86 2.02 3.00
C VAL A 68 -0.09 2.78 3.90
N ILE A 69 0.47 3.63 4.77
CA ILE A 69 -0.30 4.61 5.52
C ILE A 69 -0.19 5.94 4.80
N TYR A 70 -1.32 6.46 4.34
CA TYR A 70 -1.46 7.78 3.77
C TYR A 70 -1.92 8.77 4.84
N GLN A 71 -1.30 9.95 4.87
CA GLN A 71 -1.71 11.09 5.67
C GLN A 71 -2.58 12.04 4.83
N PHE A 72 -3.80 12.28 5.33
CA PHE A 72 -4.71 13.33 4.86
C PHE A 72 -4.81 14.44 5.93
N PRO A 73 -5.37 15.62 5.63
CA PRO A 73 -5.41 16.72 6.59
C PRO A 73 -6.10 16.39 7.93
N LYS A 74 -7.12 15.51 7.91
CA LYS A 74 -7.95 15.19 9.09
C LYS A 74 -7.81 13.75 9.57
N GLU A 75 -7.17 12.88 8.79
CA GLU A 75 -7.12 11.45 9.08
C GLU A 75 -5.92 10.76 8.41
N GLN A 76 -5.67 9.54 8.86
CA GLN A 76 -4.80 8.57 8.23
C GLN A 76 -5.63 7.44 7.65
N VAL A 77 -5.21 6.97 6.49
CA VAL A 77 -5.79 5.82 5.80
C VAL A 77 -4.69 4.79 5.63
N LEU A 78 -4.88 3.60 6.19
CA LEU A 78 -4.04 2.45 5.90
C LEU A 78 -4.72 1.63 4.82
N ILE A 79 -4.00 1.36 3.73
CA ILE A 79 -4.37 0.32 2.77
C ILE A 79 -3.30 -0.76 2.83
N ALA A 80 -3.69 -2.03 2.97
CA ALA A 80 -2.80 -3.16 2.83
C ALA A 80 -3.33 -4.15 1.79
N LYS A 81 -2.46 -4.68 0.94
CA LYS A 81 -2.80 -5.69 -0.07
C LYS A 81 -1.94 -6.93 0.08
N PRO A 82 -2.54 -8.13 -0.04
CA PRO A 82 -1.77 -9.37 -0.05
C PRO A 82 -1.01 -9.52 -1.37
N THR A 83 0.08 -10.26 -1.36
CA THR A 83 0.69 -10.76 -2.59
C THR A 83 -0.30 -11.69 -3.29
N PRO A 84 -0.46 -11.60 -4.63
CA PRO A 84 -1.33 -12.51 -5.38
C PRO A 84 -1.02 -13.99 -5.11
N THR A 85 -2.07 -14.81 -5.00
CA THR A 85 -1.94 -16.25 -4.80
C THR A 85 -1.37 -16.96 -6.03
N ALA A 86 -0.62 -18.04 -5.82
CA ALA A 86 -0.14 -18.96 -6.86
C ALA A 86 0.62 -18.30 -8.04
N GLY A 87 1.34 -17.20 -7.81
CA GLY A 87 2.04 -16.50 -8.89
C GLY A 87 1.09 -15.74 -9.83
N GLY A 88 -0.13 -15.45 -9.40
CA GLY A 88 -1.07 -14.60 -10.14
C GLY A 88 -0.51 -13.19 -10.36
N VAL A 89 -0.82 -12.59 -11.51
CA VAL A 89 -0.34 -11.25 -11.89
C VAL A 89 -1.23 -10.12 -11.40
N SER A 90 -2.30 -10.44 -10.67
CA SER A 90 -3.24 -9.47 -10.13
C SER A 90 -3.84 -9.90 -8.80
N CYS A 91 -4.27 -8.93 -8.01
CA CYS A 91 -5.14 -9.15 -6.85
C CYS A 91 -5.95 -7.89 -6.59
N SER A 92 -7.26 -8.05 -6.43
CA SER A 92 -8.23 -6.97 -6.21
C SER A 92 -8.66 -6.80 -4.76
N THR A 93 -8.17 -7.65 -3.86
CA THR A 93 -8.54 -7.61 -2.44
C THR A 93 -7.58 -6.74 -1.64
N ALA A 94 -8.11 -6.09 -0.61
CA ALA A 94 -7.33 -5.25 0.27
C ALA A 94 -7.90 -5.23 1.70
N MET A 95 -7.10 -4.66 2.59
CA MET A 95 -7.48 -4.24 3.93
C MET A 95 -7.44 -2.72 3.98
N GLN A 96 -8.44 -2.13 4.61
CA GLN A 96 -8.52 -0.69 4.86
C GLN A 96 -8.77 -0.42 6.35
N ARG A 97 -8.02 0.52 6.92
CA ARG A 97 -8.28 1.13 8.25
C ARG A 97 -8.21 2.65 8.15
N ARG A 98 -8.98 3.35 8.99
CA ARG A 98 -9.07 4.82 9.05
C ARG A 98 -9.10 5.29 10.48
N GLY A 99 -8.53 6.47 10.73
CA GLY A 99 -8.53 7.10 12.05
C GLY A 99 -7.76 8.41 12.04
N SER A 100 -7.91 9.25 13.06
CA SER A 100 -7.11 10.48 13.21
C SER A 100 -5.61 10.16 13.27
N GLN A 101 -5.26 9.08 13.96
CA GLN A 101 -3.93 8.49 14.01
C GLN A 101 -4.06 6.97 14.01
N LEU A 102 -3.36 6.30 13.09
CA LEU A 102 -3.33 4.85 12.99
C LEU A 102 -2.04 4.30 13.55
N ASN A 103 -2.17 3.18 14.27
CA ASN A 103 -1.08 2.27 14.54
C ASN A 103 -0.95 1.29 13.38
N THR A 104 0.29 0.96 13.03
CA THR A 104 0.59 -0.09 12.06
C THR A 104 0.14 -1.44 12.63
N PRO A 105 -0.65 -2.24 11.89
CA PRO A 105 -1.10 -3.55 12.36
C PRO A 105 0.06 -4.52 12.47
N ASP A 106 -0.05 -5.46 13.39
CA ASP A 106 0.79 -6.66 13.39
C ASP A 106 0.30 -7.66 12.33
N PHE A 107 1.14 -8.63 11.97
CA PHE A 107 0.84 -9.61 10.92
C PHE A 107 -0.52 -10.31 11.14
N LYS A 108 -0.83 -10.67 12.39
CA LYS A 108 -2.05 -11.40 12.76
C LYS A 108 -3.33 -10.57 12.64
N GLU A 109 -3.19 -9.25 12.58
CA GLU A 109 -4.31 -8.32 12.43
C GLU A 109 -4.65 -8.02 10.97
N LEU A 110 -3.80 -8.44 10.03
CA LEU A 110 -4.03 -8.25 8.60
C LEU A 110 -5.18 -9.16 8.15
N ALA A 111 -6.21 -8.54 7.58
CA ALA A 111 -7.38 -9.23 7.08
C ALA A 111 -8.01 -8.45 5.94
N VAL A 112 -8.42 -9.17 4.88
CA VAL A 112 -9.18 -8.57 3.78
C VAL A 112 -10.52 -8.06 4.32
N ASN A 113 -10.84 -6.80 4.02
CA ASN A 113 -12.11 -6.18 4.39
C ASN A 113 -12.65 -5.21 3.31
N THR A 114 -11.97 -5.11 2.17
CA THR A 114 -12.34 -4.24 1.05
C THR A 114 -11.72 -4.75 -0.26
N ASP A 115 -12.02 -4.08 -1.37
CA ASP A 115 -11.43 -4.29 -2.69
C ASP A 115 -10.85 -3.01 -3.29
N ASP A 116 -10.27 -3.14 -4.49
CA ASP A 116 -9.65 -2.05 -5.24
C ASP A 116 -10.61 -0.91 -5.58
N ASP A 117 -11.84 -1.22 -6.00
CA ASP A 117 -12.81 -0.20 -6.38
C ASP A 117 -13.19 0.68 -5.19
N ALA A 118 -13.43 0.06 -4.03
CA ALA A 118 -13.68 0.78 -2.79
C ALA A 118 -12.46 1.59 -2.31
N VAL A 119 -11.23 1.09 -2.51
CA VAL A 119 -10.00 1.85 -2.22
C VAL A 119 -9.90 3.08 -3.12
N VAL A 120 -10.10 2.92 -4.43
CA VAL A 120 -10.05 4.03 -5.41
C VAL A 120 -11.11 5.07 -5.09
N ALA A 121 -12.36 4.65 -4.85
CA ALA A 121 -13.44 5.55 -4.47
C ALA A 121 -13.13 6.33 -3.18
N LEU A 122 -12.61 5.64 -2.15
CA LEU A 122 -12.23 6.27 -0.89
C LEU A 122 -11.12 7.32 -1.08
N LEU A 123 -10.01 6.94 -1.71
CA LEU A 123 -8.86 7.85 -1.89
C LEU A 123 -9.23 9.04 -2.79
N SER A 124 -10.02 8.81 -3.85
CA SER A 124 -10.51 9.86 -4.75
C SER A 124 -11.39 10.87 -4.01
N ARG A 125 -12.35 10.38 -3.21
CA ARG A 125 -13.20 11.24 -2.37
C ARG A 125 -12.38 12.08 -1.40
N LEU A 126 -11.38 11.49 -0.73
CA LEU A 126 -10.52 12.23 0.21
C LEU A 126 -9.59 13.24 -0.48
N LEU A 127 -9.29 13.04 -1.76
CA LEU A 127 -8.59 13.99 -2.61
C LEU A 127 -9.50 15.07 -3.21
N GLY A 128 -10.83 14.93 -3.07
CA GLY A 128 -11.80 15.83 -3.70
C GLY A 128 -11.94 15.61 -5.21
N ILE A 129 -11.57 14.44 -5.70
CA ILE A 129 -11.75 14.05 -7.11
C ILE A 129 -13.19 13.52 -7.25
N PRO A 130 -14.04 14.14 -8.08
CA PRO A 130 -15.42 13.70 -8.27
C PRO A 130 -15.48 12.36 -9.02
N GLU A 131 -16.47 11.53 -8.70
CA GLU A 131 -16.78 10.34 -9.49
C GLU A 131 -17.42 10.78 -10.82
N ASN A 132 -16.72 10.56 -11.94
CA ASN A 132 -17.32 10.69 -13.26
C ASN A 132 -18.20 9.47 -13.52
N ARG A 133 -19.50 9.61 -13.24
CA ARG A 133 -20.50 8.65 -13.70
C ARG A 133 -21.03 9.12 -15.05
N THR A 134 -20.75 8.35 -16.10
CA THR A 134 -21.51 8.42 -17.36
C THR A 134 -22.71 7.50 -17.21
N ASP A 135 -23.90 8.08 -17.22
CA ASP A 135 -25.18 7.36 -17.34
C ASP A 135 -25.32 6.70 -18.71
#